data_AF-B4RGR8-F1
#
_entry.id   AF-B4RGR8-F1
#
_cell.length_a   1.000
_cell.length_b   1.000
_cell.length_c   1.000
_cell.angle_alpha   90.00
_cell.angle_beta   90.00
_cell.angle_gamma   90.00
#
_symmetry.space_group_name_H-M   'P 1'
#
loop_
_entity.id
_entity.type
_entity.pdbx_description
1 polymer ?
#
loop_
_entity_poly.entity_id
_entity_poly.type
_entity_poly.pdbx_seq_one_letter_code
_entity_poly.pdbx_strand_id
1 'polypeptide(L)'
;MSPLRMPQRLAESPQVDTGEAVLRFELLENLDAGLRRCEWRVQAALAELREHDADGADDPDQRARLLAEAADAVWALVVQHEACDCADHEGLIRRYAIPHEVLARIGAAH
;
A
#
# COMPACT_ATOMS: atom_id res chain seq x y z
N MET A 1 11.01 -47.88 45.89
CA MET A 1 11.89 -46.85 45.30
C MET A 1 11.25 -46.37 44.01
N SER A 2 10.40 -45.34 44.06
CA SER A 2 9.77 -44.81 42.84
C SER A 2 10.79 -43.96 42.07
N PRO A 3 10.99 -44.16 40.76
CA PRO A 3 11.87 -43.29 40.01
C PRO A 3 11.24 -41.89 39.93
N LEU A 4 12.03 -40.87 40.25
CA LEU A 4 11.68 -39.47 40.02
C LEU A 4 11.48 -39.27 38.52
N ARG A 5 10.22 -39.12 38.10
CA ARG A 5 9.89 -38.74 36.72
C ARG A 5 10.05 -37.23 36.60
N MET A 6 11.04 -36.79 35.84
CA MET A 6 11.21 -35.37 35.55
C MET A 6 9.95 -34.79 34.88
N PRO A 7 9.45 -33.62 35.32
CA PRO A 7 8.28 -33.00 34.69
C PRO A 7 8.62 -32.65 33.24
N GLN A 8 7.81 -33.18 32.31
CA GLN A 8 8.04 -33.12 30.86
C GLN A 8 8.11 -31.70 30.27
N ARG A 9 7.66 -30.67 31.02
CA ARG A 9 7.72 -29.26 30.59
C ARG A 9 9.10 -28.61 30.68
N LEU A 10 10.10 -29.28 31.25
CA LEU A 10 11.51 -28.83 31.24
C LEU A 10 12.34 -29.49 30.12
N ALA A 11 11.74 -30.42 29.35
CA ALA A 11 12.39 -31.12 28.24
C ALA A 11 12.01 -30.51 26.87
N GLU A 12 11.11 -29.54 26.83
CA GLU A 12 10.90 -28.73 25.64
C GLU A 12 12.02 -27.70 25.59
N SER A 13 12.98 -27.92 24.69
CA SER A 13 13.87 -26.85 24.25
C SER A 13 13.00 -25.65 23.88
N PRO A 14 13.33 -24.42 24.32
CA PRO A 14 12.67 -23.25 23.76
C PRO A 14 12.94 -23.31 22.26
N GLN A 15 11.89 -23.50 21.48
CA GLN A 15 12.00 -23.54 20.03
C GLN A 15 12.47 -22.15 19.62
N VAL A 16 13.80 -22.06 19.43
CA VAL A 16 14.51 -20.85 19.06
C VAL A 16 13.87 -20.32 17.80
N ASP A 17 13.53 -19.03 17.85
CA ASP A 17 12.99 -18.27 16.74
C ASP A 17 13.89 -18.48 15.52
N THR A 18 13.43 -19.31 14.58
CA THR A 18 14.20 -19.74 13.42
C THR A 18 14.49 -18.51 12.57
N GLY A 19 15.71 -18.37 12.04
CA GLY A 19 16.05 -17.24 11.16
C GLY A 19 15.06 -17.03 10.00
N GLU A 20 14.34 -18.08 9.58
CA GLU A 20 13.18 -18.00 8.67
C GLU A 20 12.02 -17.13 9.19
N ALA A 21 11.67 -17.24 10.48
CA ALA A 21 10.62 -16.44 11.09
C ALA A 21 10.99 -14.95 11.14
N VAL A 22 12.25 -14.64 11.47
CA VAL A 22 12.81 -13.28 11.44
C VAL A 22 12.77 -12.71 10.02
N LEU A 23 13.28 -13.46 9.03
CA LEU A 23 13.26 -13.04 7.62
C LEU A 23 11.83 -12.82 7.09
N ARG A 24 10.87 -13.68 7.49
CA ARG A 24 9.47 -13.52 7.12
C ARG A 24 8.86 -12.27 7.75
N PHE A 25 9.17 -11.97 9.01
CA PHE A 25 8.73 -10.75 9.67
C PHE A 25 9.29 -9.50 8.98
N GLU A 26 10.60 -9.46 8.72
CA GLU A 26 11.24 -8.35 8.01
C GLU A 26 10.67 -8.15 6.59
N LEU A 27 10.37 -9.25 5.89
CA LEU A 27 9.73 -9.18 4.57
C LEU A 27 8.32 -8.57 4.68
N LEU A 28 7.51 -9.02 5.65
CA LEU A 28 6.18 -8.47 5.89
C LEU A 28 6.25 -6.98 6.22
N GLU A 29 7.17 -6.55 7.11
CA GLU A 29 7.36 -5.13 7.44
C GLU A 29 7.76 -4.29 6.21
N ASN A 30 8.65 -4.81 5.36
CA ASN A 30 9.06 -4.12 4.14
C ASN A 30 7.92 -3.98 3.14
N LEU A 31 7.09 -5.02 2.98
CA LEU A 31 5.88 -4.97 2.15
C LEU A 31 4.88 -3.94 2.68
N ASP A 32 4.64 -3.96 3.99
CA ASP A 32 3.78 -3.02 4.69
C ASP A 32 4.25 -1.56 4.51
N ALA A 33 5.57 -1.32 4.61
CA ALA A 33 6.16 -0.01 4.39
C ALA A 33 6.06 0.44 2.92
N GLY A 34 6.20 -0.50 1.97
CA GLY A 34 6.00 -0.27 0.54
C GLY A 34 4.56 0.16 0.24
N LEU A 35 3.58 -0.57 0.76
CA LEU A 35 2.17 -0.25 0.61
C LEU A 35 1.83 1.11 1.24
N ARG A 36 2.25 1.37 2.48
CA ARG A 36 2.04 2.66 3.15
C ARG A 36 2.60 3.84 2.34
N ARG A 37 3.75 3.65 1.68
CA ARG A 37 4.33 4.67 0.81
C ARG A 37 3.49 4.91 -0.45
N CYS A 38 3.00 3.86 -1.10
CA CYS A 38 2.10 3.99 -2.25
C CYS A 38 0.79 4.70 -1.87
N GLU A 39 0.17 4.30 -0.77
CA GLU A 39 -1.05 4.95 -0.26
C GLU A 39 -0.82 6.43 0.05
N TRP A 40 0.29 6.76 0.71
CA TRP A 40 0.67 8.15 1.00
C TRP A 40 0.86 8.97 -0.28
N ARG A 41 1.54 8.42 -1.30
CA ARG A 41 1.74 9.11 -2.59
C ARG A 41 0.42 9.41 -3.29
N VAL A 42 -0.52 8.46 -3.28
CA VAL A 42 -1.87 8.68 -3.84
C VAL A 42 -2.58 9.81 -3.11
N GLN A 43 -2.57 9.80 -1.78
CA GLN A 43 -3.22 10.84 -0.99
C GLN A 43 -2.61 12.22 -1.24
N ALA A 44 -1.27 12.32 -1.30
CA ALA A 44 -0.55 13.56 -1.56
C ALA A 44 -0.87 14.11 -2.96
N ALA A 45 -0.72 13.30 -4.01
CA ALA A 45 -0.98 13.75 -5.38
C ALA A 45 -2.44 14.16 -5.61
N LEU A 46 -3.39 13.43 -5.02
CA LEU A 46 -4.81 13.81 -5.08
C LEU A 46 -5.11 15.06 -4.26
N ALA A 47 -4.39 15.32 -3.17
CA ALA A 47 -4.54 16.56 -2.41
C ALA A 47 -4.02 17.74 -3.22
N GLU A 48 -2.82 17.65 -3.80
CA GLU A 48 -2.22 18.71 -4.61
C GLU A 48 -3.09 19.07 -5.83
N LEU A 49 -3.64 18.07 -6.52
CA LEU A 49 -4.58 18.33 -7.63
C LEU A 49 -5.83 19.08 -7.17
N ARG A 50 -6.41 18.69 -6.02
CA ARG A 50 -7.61 19.36 -5.48
C ARG A 50 -7.31 20.76 -4.98
N GLU A 51 -6.16 20.97 -4.35
CA GLU A 51 -5.71 22.28 -3.88
C GLU A 51 -5.52 23.22 -5.06
N HIS A 52 -4.86 22.76 -6.13
CA HIS A 52 -4.71 23.53 -7.36
C HIS A 52 -6.07 23.90 -8.00
N ASP A 53 -7.00 22.94 -8.07
CA ASP A 53 -8.34 23.18 -8.59
C ASP A 53 -9.15 24.15 -7.71
N ALA A 54 -8.94 24.14 -6.39
CA ALA A 54 -9.59 25.03 -5.43
C ALA A 54 -9.02 26.45 -5.44
N ASP A 55 -7.72 26.60 -5.67
CA ASP A 55 -7.04 27.90 -5.76
C ASP A 55 -7.52 28.72 -6.97
N GLY A 56 -8.12 28.07 -7.97
CA GLY A 56 -8.68 28.74 -9.14
C GLY A 56 -7.63 29.38 -10.04
N ALA A 57 -6.37 28.98 -9.89
CA ALA A 57 -5.28 29.43 -10.74
C ALA A 57 -5.47 28.86 -12.15
N ASP A 58 -5.53 29.74 -13.15
CA ASP A 58 -5.63 29.33 -14.56
C ASP A 58 -4.23 28.99 -15.09
N ASP A 59 -3.70 27.84 -14.66
CA ASP A 59 -2.47 27.24 -15.15
C ASP A 59 -2.74 25.82 -15.69
N PRO A 60 -3.20 25.71 -16.96
CA PRO A 60 -3.58 24.43 -17.54
C PRO A 60 -2.41 23.45 -17.67
N ASP A 61 -1.18 23.95 -17.84
CA ASP A 61 0.01 23.11 -17.95
C ASP A 61 0.35 22.49 -16.59
N GLN A 62 0.28 23.29 -15.51
CA GLN A 62 0.49 22.78 -14.15
C GLN A 62 -0.60 21.78 -13.76
N ARG A 63 -1.87 22.09 -14.05
CA ARG A 63 -2.98 21.16 -13.81
C ARG A 63 -2.78 19.83 -14.53
N ALA A 64 -2.36 19.88 -15.80
CA ALA A 64 -2.12 18.66 -16.60
C ALA A 64 -0.99 17.79 -16.01
N ARG A 65 0.06 18.40 -15.43
CA ARG A 65 1.13 17.67 -14.73
C ARG A 65 0.60 17.02 -13.45
N LEU A 66 -0.11 17.76 -12.61
CA LEU A 66 -0.71 17.21 -11.38
C LEU A 66 -1.67 16.06 -11.66
N LEU A 67 -2.47 16.18 -12.73
CA LEU A 67 -3.37 15.12 -13.18
C LEU A 67 -2.60 13.86 -13.62
N ALA A 68 -1.47 14.03 -14.32
CA ALA A 68 -0.62 12.90 -14.71
C ALA A 68 0.04 12.24 -13.49
N GLU A 69 0.55 13.02 -12.54
CA GLU A 69 1.15 12.51 -11.31
C GLU A 69 0.13 11.76 -10.44
N ALA A 70 -1.09 12.27 -10.33
CA ALA A 70 -2.19 11.58 -9.66
C ALA A 70 -2.55 10.27 -10.36
N ALA A 71 -2.59 10.25 -11.70
CA ALA A 71 -2.85 9.04 -12.47
C ALA A 71 -1.77 7.97 -12.25
N ASP A 72 -0.49 8.35 -12.30
CA ASP A 72 0.63 7.44 -12.08
C ASP A 72 0.62 6.85 -10.66
N ALA A 73 0.34 7.69 -9.64
CA ALA A 73 0.26 7.24 -8.26
C ALA A 73 -0.90 6.25 -8.05
N VAL A 74 -2.08 6.56 -8.59
CA VAL A 74 -3.26 5.68 -8.51
C VAL A 74 -3.02 4.37 -9.24
N TRP A 75 -2.41 4.41 -10.43
CA TRP A 75 -2.07 3.21 -11.17
C TRP A 75 -1.10 2.30 -10.38
N ALA A 76 -0.07 2.87 -9.76
CA ALA A 76 0.85 2.11 -8.92
C ALA A 76 0.14 1.44 -7.71
N LEU A 77 -0.84 2.11 -7.11
CA LEU A 77 -1.64 1.52 -6.02
C LEU A 77 -2.52 0.37 -6.52
N VAL A 78 -3.16 0.53 -7.69
CA VAL A 78 -3.97 -0.52 -8.33
C VAL A 78 -3.12 -1.76 -8.58
N VAL A 79 -1.97 -1.61 -9.24
CA VAL A 79 -1.04 -2.72 -9.51
C VAL A 79 -0.59 -3.40 -8.22
N GLN A 80 -0.32 -2.62 -7.16
CA GLN A 80 0.06 -3.18 -5.85
C GLN A 80 -1.08 -3.99 -5.22
N HIS A 81 -2.33 -3.54 -5.34
CA HIS A 81 -3.50 -4.21 -4.79
C HIS A 81 -3.80 -5.52 -5.54
N GLU A 82 -3.67 -5.52 -6.87
CA GLU A 82 -3.79 -6.72 -7.70
C GLU A 82 -2.69 -7.73 -7.40
N ALA A 83 -1.44 -7.27 -7.20
CA ALA A 83 -0.33 -8.14 -6.82
C ALA A 83 -0.54 -8.83 -5.45
N CYS A 84 -1.35 -8.22 -4.57
CA CYS A 84 -1.76 -8.78 -3.28
C CYS A 84 -3.08 -9.57 -3.34
N ASP A 85 -3.57 -9.92 -4.53
CA ASP A 85 -4.83 -10.65 -4.79
C ASP A 85 -6.08 -9.96 -4.21
N CYS A 86 -6.05 -8.63 -4.10
CA CYS A 86 -7.13 -7.82 -3.55
C CYS A 86 -7.73 -6.92 -4.63
N ALA A 87 -8.66 -7.46 -5.42
CA ALA A 87 -9.18 -6.83 -6.63
C ALA A 87 -10.40 -5.89 -6.44
N ASP A 88 -10.63 -5.35 -5.23
CA ASP A 88 -11.73 -4.41 -4.97
C ASP A 88 -11.40 -2.99 -5.46
N HIS A 89 -11.43 -2.81 -6.77
CA HIS A 89 -11.17 -1.54 -7.44
C HIS A 89 -12.22 -0.47 -7.12
N GLU A 90 -13.50 -0.86 -7.03
CA GLU A 90 -14.56 0.08 -6.66
C GLU A 90 -14.39 0.57 -5.22
N GLY A 91 -14.02 -0.31 -4.30
CA GLY A 91 -13.66 0.03 -2.93
C GLY A 91 -12.49 1.02 -2.86
N LEU A 92 -11.44 0.81 -3.66
CA LEU A 92 -10.30 1.73 -3.75
C LEU A 92 -10.72 3.12 -4.26
N ILE A 93 -11.47 3.18 -5.36
CA ILE A 93 -11.95 4.45 -5.95
C ILE A 93 -12.74 5.25 -4.91
N ARG A 94 -13.64 4.57 -4.18
CA ARG A 94 -14.44 5.20 -3.12
C ARG A 94 -13.59 5.63 -1.92
N ARG A 95 -12.65 4.80 -1.48
CA ARG A 95 -11.80 5.05 -0.31
C ARG A 95 -10.92 6.28 -0.49
N TYR A 96 -10.33 6.44 -1.67
CA TYR A 96 -9.42 7.55 -1.97
C TYR A 96 -10.10 8.76 -2.62
N ALA A 97 -11.42 8.66 -2.89
CA ALA A 97 -12.20 9.67 -3.61
C ALA A 97 -11.47 10.11 -4.90
N ILE A 98 -11.17 9.11 -5.74
CA ILE A 98 -10.39 9.30 -6.97
C ILE A 98 -11.26 10.04 -8.00
N PRO A 99 -10.81 11.21 -8.50
CA PRO A 99 -11.55 11.95 -9.53
C PRO A 99 -11.70 11.13 -10.82
N HIS A 100 -12.84 11.29 -11.51
CA HIS A 100 -13.09 10.59 -12.77
C HIS A 100 -12.05 10.92 -13.86
N GLU A 101 -11.56 12.15 -13.89
CA GLU A 101 -10.51 12.57 -14.82
C GLU A 101 -9.18 11.84 -14.60
N VAL A 102 -8.85 11.47 -13.36
CA VAL A 102 -7.67 10.65 -13.04
C VAL A 102 -7.86 9.25 -13.63
N LEU A 103 -9.04 8.65 -13.43
CA LEU A 103 -9.36 7.33 -14.00
C LEU A 103 -9.36 7.34 -15.53
N ALA A 104 -9.95 8.37 -16.14
CA ALA A 104 -9.94 8.55 -17.58
C ALA A 104 -8.52 8.70 -18.14
N ARG A 105 -7.65 9.39 -17.41
CA ARG A 105 -6.23 9.57 -17.78
C ARG A 105 -5.45 8.26 -17.74
N ILE A 106 -5.71 7.41 -16.74
CA ILE A 106 -5.11 6.05 -16.64
C ILE A 106 -5.51 5.22 -17.86
N GLY A 107 -6.81 5.15 -18.18
CA GLY A 107 -7.31 4.38 -19.33
C GLY A 107 -6.89 4.94 -20.70
N ALA A 108 -6.41 6.18 -20.77
CA ALA A 108 -5.82 6.75 -21.98
C ALA A 108 -4.30 6.49 -22.10
N ALA A 109 -3.63 6.12 -21.01
CA ALA A 109 -2.17 5.94 -20.94
C ALA A 109 -1.72 4.47 -21.04
N HIS A 110 -2.62 3.53 -20.73
CA HIS A 110 -2.36 2.09 -20.61
C HIS A 110 -3.43 1.30 -21.37
#